data_AF-V7B8M1-F1
#
_entry.id   AF-V7B8M1-F1
#
_cell.length_a   1.000
_cell.length_b   1.000
_cell.length_c   1.000
_cell.angle_alpha   90.00
_cell.angle_beta   90.00
_cell.angle_gamma   90.00
#
_symmetry.space_group_name_H-M   'P 1'
#
loop_
_entity.id
_entity.type
_entity.pdbx_description
1 polymer ?
#
loop_
_entity_poly.entity_id
_entity_poly.type
_entity_poly.pdbx_seq_one_letter_code
_entity_poly.pdbx_strand_id
1 'polypeptide(L)'
;MGGNSSPCASCKFLRRRCSQDCIFAPYFPSNDLCNFAIVHKVFGCSNIIKMLKDVPVDQRGDAVKSLVYEANARVRNPVYGCVGIISNLEIQVSELQMQLAVVQEEILSIKKQQEFTFTNAI
;
A
#
# COMPACT_ATOMS: atom_id res chain seq x y z
N MET A 1 -25.64 -3.94 -29.98
CA MET A 1 -26.33 -3.27 -28.86
C MET A 1 -25.29 -2.50 -28.07
N GLY A 2 -25.04 -1.24 -28.45
CA GLY A 2 -24.02 -0.39 -27.82
C GLY A 2 -24.62 0.32 -26.61
N GLY A 3 -24.35 -0.21 -25.42
CA GLY A 3 -24.69 0.47 -24.17
C GLY A 3 -23.79 1.68 -23.96
N ASN A 4 -24.39 2.82 -23.63
CA ASN A 4 -23.72 4.04 -23.19
C ASN A 4 -22.98 3.83 -21.85
N SER A 5 -21.93 3.02 -21.82
CA SER A 5 -21.01 2.97 -20.69
C SER A 5 -20.06 4.16 -20.83
N SER A 6 -20.10 5.09 -19.86
CA SER A 6 -19.13 6.18 -19.76
C SER A 6 -17.70 5.65 -19.91
N PRO A 7 -16.80 6.32 -20.65
CA PRO A 7 -15.43 5.85 -20.81
C PRO A 7 -14.75 5.71 -19.45
N CYS A 8 -13.91 4.67 -19.30
CA CYS A 8 -13.12 4.47 -18.09
C CYS A 8 -12.20 5.68 -17.82
N ALA A 9 -11.69 5.80 -16.59
CA ALA A 9 -10.87 6.94 -16.20
C ALA A 9 -9.66 7.14 -17.11
N SER A 10 -9.00 6.04 -17.50
CA SER A 10 -7.87 6.05 -18.44
C SER A 10 -8.24 6.66 -19.79
N CYS A 11 -9.29 6.14 -20.43
CA CYS A 11 -9.72 6.60 -21.74
C CYS A 11 -10.24 8.03 -21.70
N LYS A 12 -10.94 8.41 -20.62
CA LYS A 12 -11.40 9.78 -20.37
C LYS A 12 -10.21 10.75 -20.21
N PHE A 13 -9.22 10.39 -19.40
CA PHE A 13 -8.01 11.19 -19.16
C PHE A 13 -7.18 11.35 -20.45
N LEU A 14 -6.99 10.27 -21.20
CA LEU A 14 -6.21 10.26 -22.44
C LEU A 14 -7.01 10.73 -23.68
N ARG A 15 -8.27 11.13 -23.51
CA ARG A 15 -9.17 11.58 -24.59
C ARG A 15 -9.25 10.62 -25.78
N ARG A 16 -9.35 9.31 -25.51
CA ARG A 16 -9.45 8.24 -26.52
C ARG A 16 -10.71 7.40 -26.34
N ARG A 17 -11.10 6.65 -27.39
CA ARG A 17 -12.23 5.70 -27.32
C ARG A 17 -11.93 4.59 -26.31
N CYS A 18 -12.93 4.22 -25.51
CA CYS A 18 -12.87 3.04 -24.62
C CYS A 18 -13.46 1.83 -25.35
N SER A 19 -12.62 0.83 -25.66
CA SER A 19 -13.05 -0.43 -26.28
C SER A 19 -13.66 -1.38 -25.23
N GLN A 20 -14.40 -2.40 -25.70
CA GLN A 20 -14.93 -3.45 -24.81
C GLN A 20 -13.79 -4.21 -24.10
N ASP A 21 -12.67 -4.44 -24.80
CA ASP A 21 -11.50 -5.13 -24.24
C ASP A 21 -10.48 -4.19 -23.57
N CYS A 22 -10.94 -3.04 -23.07
CA CYS A 22 -10.04 -2.06 -22.45
C CYS A 22 -9.45 -2.61 -21.14
N ILE A 23 -8.13 -2.85 -21.11
CA ILE A 23 -7.42 -3.38 -19.93
C ILE A 23 -7.58 -2.50 -18.67
N PHE A 24 -7.83 -1.20 -18.83
CA PHE A 24 -8.00 -0.28 -17.70
C PHE A 24 -9.44 -0.22 -17.17
N ALA A 25 -10.44 -0.59 -17.99
CA ALA A 25 -11.84 -0.37 -17.64
C ALA A 25 -12.29 -1.11 -16.36
N PRO A 26 -11.86 -2.36 -16.10
CA PRO A 26 -12.21 -3.05 -14.86
C PRO A 26 -11.62 -2.42 -13.59
N TYR A 27 -10.51 -1.68 -13.71
CA TYR A 27 -9.73 -1.22 -12.56
C TYR A 27 -9.76 0.29 -12.33
N PHE A 28 -10.10 1.07 -13.36
CA PHE A 28 -10.22 2.53 -13.30
C PHE A 28 -11.60 2.96 -13.83
N PRO A 29 -12.68 2.82 -13.05
CA PRO A 29 -14.02 3.24 -13.44
C PRO A 29 -14.08 4.74 -13.72
N SER A 30 -15.13 5.22 -14.40
CA SER A 30 -15.19 6.60 -14.94
C SER A 30 -15.13 7.72 -13.89
N ASN A 31 -15.44 7.41 -12.63
CA ASN A 31 -15.32 8.31 -11.48
C ASN A 31 -13.91 8.35 -10.86
N ASP A 32 -13.02 7.44 -11.24
CA ASP A 32 -11.69 7.31 -10.64
C ASP A 32 -10.57 8.00 -11.45
N LEU A 33 -10.84 9.24 -11.87
CA LEU A 33 -9.90 10.06 -12.65
C LEU A 33 -8.64 10.40 -11.86
N CYS A 34 -8.78 10.65 -10.56
CA CYS A 34 -7.68 11.07 -9.70
C CYS A 34 -6.64 9.95 -9.55
N ASN A 35 -7.07 8.71 -9.26
CA ASN A 35 -6.12 7.61 -9.13
C ASN A 35 -5.42 7.32 -10.45
N PHE A 36 -6.15 7.31 -11.58
CA PHE A 36 -5.51 7.12 -12.87
C PHE A 36 -4.49 8.22 -13.19
N ALA A 37 -4.80 9.48 -12.91
CA ALA A 37 -3.87 10.59 -13.15
C ALA A 37 -2.58 10.45 -12.33
N ILE A 38 -2.69 10.03 -11.06
CA ILE A 38 -1.54 9.86 -10.17
C ILE A 38 -0.68 8.67 -10.61
N VAL A 39 -1.28 7.52 -10.90
CA VAL A 39 -0.55 6.34 -11.38
C VAL A 39 0.08 6.61 -12.75
N HIS A 40 -0.63 7.30 -13.64
CA HIS A 40 -0.10 7.72 -14.94
C HIS A 40 1.10 8.66 -14.78
N LYS A 41 1.06 9.62 -13.84
CA LYS A 41 2.17 10.54 -13.59
C LYS A 41 3.43 9.82 -13.12
N VAL A 42 3.30 8.79 -12.29
CA VAL A 42 4.44 8.10 -11.67
C VAL A 42 4.97 6.98 -12.55
N PHE A 43 4.10 6.15 -13.10
CA PHE A 43 4.49 4.95 -13.85
C PHE A 43 4.38 5.12 -15.36
N GLY A 44 3.46 5.95 -15.84
CA GLY A 44 3.16 6.09 -17.26
C GLY A 44 2.26 4.99 -17.81
N CYS A 45 1.45 5.32 -18.83
CA CYS A 45 0.44 4.42 -19.39
C CYS A 45 1.02 3.08 -19.87
N SER A 46 2.12 3.11 -20.64
CA SER A 46 2.72 1.91 -21.25
C SER A 46 3.27 0.94 -20.21
N ASN A 47 3.89 1.46 -19.14
CA ASN A 47 4.44 0.62 -18.08
C ASN A 47 3.33 -0.07 -17.28
N ILE A 48 2.24 0.64 -16.98
CA ILE A 48 1.08 0.04 -16.32
C ILE A 48 0.51 -1.10 -17.17
N ILE A 49 0.37 -0.91 -18.49
CA ILE A 49 -0.10 -1.98 -19.39
C ILE A 49 0.83 -3.19 -19.33
N LYS A 50 2.15 -2.97 -19.38
CA LYS A 50 3.14 -4.05 -19.31
C LYS A 50 3.02 -4.80 -17.98
N MET A 51 3.04 -4.09 -16.85
CA MET A 51 2.89 -4.66 -15.51
C MET A 51 1.59 -5.46 -15.36
N LEU A 52 0.46 -4.93 -15.83
CA LEU A 52 -0.82 -5.67 -15.75
C LEU A 52 -0.82 -6.92 -16.62
N LYS A 53 -0.17 -6.91 -17.79
CA LYS A 53 -0.05 -8.11 -18.63
C LYS A 53 0.77 -9.21 -17.96
N ASP A 54 1.76 -8.84 -17.16
CA ASP A 54 2.63 -9.76 -16.42
C ASP A 54 1.97 -10.33 -15.14
N VAL A 55 0.79 -9.80 -14.75
CA VAL A 55 0.03 -10.23 -13.56
C VAL A 55 -1.20 -11.07 -13.95
N PRO A 56 -1.47 -12.21 -13.27
CA PRO A 56 -2.70 -12.98 -13.41
C PRO A 56 -3.95 -12.13 -13.27
N VAL A 57 -4.98 -12.39 -14.08
CA VAL A 57 -6.17 -11.51 -14.19
C VAL A 57 -6.87 -11.29 -12.84
N ASP A 58 -6.93 -12.33 -12.02
CA ASP A 58 -7.47 -12.35 -10.66
C ASP A 58 -6.72 -11.44 -9.69
N GLN A 59 -5.41 -11.21 -9.92
CA GLN A 59 -4.56 -10.39 -9.06
C GLN A 59 -4.40 -8.95 -9.54
N ARG A 60 -4.79 -8.65 -10.79
CA ARG A 60 -4.63 -7.30 -11.37
C ARG A 60 -5.35 -6.21 -10.58
N GLY A 61 -6.47 -6.53 -9.95
CA GLY A 61 -7.18 -5.58 -9.07
C GLY A 61 -6.30 -5.12 -7.91
N ASP A 62 -5.62 -6.05 -7.26
CA ASP A 62 -4.72 -5.73 -6.15
C ASP A 62 -3.42 -5.09 -6.63
N ALA A 63 -2.89 -5.51 -7.79
CA ALA A 63 -1.76 -4.83 -8.42
C ALA A 63 -2.07 -3.35 -8.70
N VAL A 64 -3.26 -3.02 -9.20
CA VAL A 64 -3.68 -1.61 -9.40
C VAL A 64 -3.77 -0.86 -8.07
N LYS A 65 -4.32 -1.45 -7.01
CA LYS A 65 -4.36 -0.82 -5.68
C LYS A 65 -2.95 -0.51 -5.17
N SER A 66 -2.01 -1.43 -5.33
CA SER A 66 -0.60 -1.22 -4.96
C SER A 66 0.03 -0.09 -5.76
N LEU A 67 -0.16 -0.06 -7.10
CA LEU A 67 0.32 1.03 -7.94
C LEU A 67 -0.26 2.39 -7.53
N VAL A 68 -1.54 2.45 -7.19
CA VAL A 68 -2.18 3.67 -6.68
C VAL A 68 -1.54 4.12 -5.37
N TYR A 69 -1.32 3.19 -4.44
CA TYR A 69 -0.67 3.48 -3.16
C TYR A 69 0.75 4.02 -3.35
N GLU A 70 1.57 3.32 -4.13
CA GLU A 70 2.96 3.70 -4.43
C GLU A 70 3.04 5.06 -5.14
N ALA A 71 2.17 5.28 -6.14
CA ALA A 71 2.13 6.54 -6.85
C ALA A 71 1.74 7.72 -5.93
N ASN A 72 0.77 7.51 -5.05
CA ASN A 72 0.40 8.49 -4.03
C ASN A 72 1.55 8.80 -3.08
N ALA A 73 2.26 7.76 -2.60
CA ALA A 73 3.42 7.94 -1.74
C ALA A 73 4.53 8.72 -2.45
N ARG A 74 4.80 8.42 -3.73
CA ARG A 74 5.79 9.13 -4.55
C ARG A 74 5.41 10.59 -4.82
N VAL A 75 4.12 10.89 -5.01
CA VAL A 75 3.66 12.29 -5.17
C VAL A 75 3.83 13.08 -3.87
N ARG A 76 3.53 12.49 -2.71
CA ARG A 76 3.73 13.14 -1.40
C ARG A 76 5.20 13.30 -1.03
N ASN A 77 6.02 12.29 -1.33
CA ASN A 77 7.46 12.30 -1.09
C ASN A 77 8.21 11.95 -2.38
N PRO A 78 8.59 12.97 -3.18
CA PRO A 78 9.28 12.75 -4.46
C PRO A 78 10.66 12.12 -4.34
N VAL A 79 11.28 12.13 -3.15
CA VAL A 79 12.61 11.55 -2.93
C VAL A 79 12.49 10.07 -2.58
N TYR A 80 11.73 9.74 -1.55
CA TYR A 80 11.68 8.38 -0.99
C TYR A 80 10.38 7.62 -1.24
N GLY A 81 9.29 8.29 -1.63
CA GLY A 81 8.00 7.64 -1.88
C GLY A 81 7.55 6.71 -0.75
N CYS A 82 7.15 5.48 -1.10
CA CYS A 82 6.77 4.46 -0.13
C CYS A 82 7.96 3.89 0.66
N VAL A 83 9.20 4.00 0.17
CA VAL A 83 10.40 3.56 0.91
C VAL A 83 10.55 4.35 2.20
N GLY A 84 10.28 5.66 2.18
CA GLY A 84 10.29 6.46 3.40
C GLY A 84 9.26 6.02 4.44
N ILE A 85 8.12 5.48 4.00
CA ILE A 85 7.10 4.91 4.89
C ILE A 85 7.62 3.59 5.48
N ILE A 86 8.21 2.72 4.66
CA ILE A 86 8.81 1.46 5.11
C ILE A 86 9.87 1.72 6.18
N SER A 87 10.84 2.60 5.90
CA SER A 87 11.92 2.90 6.85
C SER A 87 11.41 3.47 8.17
N ASN A 88 10.37 4.30 8.12
CA ASN A 88 9.76 4.83 9.34
C ASN A 88 9.06 3.73 10.16
N LEU A 89 8.37 2.80 9.50
CA LEU A 89 7.76 1.64 10.17
C LEU A 89 8.81 0.70 10.76
N GLU A 90 9.92 0.46 10.06
CA GLU A 90 11.04 -0.35 10.57
C GLU A 90 11.63 0.25 11.85
N ILE A 91 11.81 1.58 11.91
CA ILE A 91 12.26 2.29 13.11
C ILE A 91 11.25 2.09 14.25
N GLN A 92 9.96 2.30 13.99
CA GLN A 92 8.92 2.14 15.02
C GLN A 92 8.84 0.69 15.55
N VAL A 93 8.97 -0.30 14.67
CA VAL A 93 9.01 -1.72 15.08
C VAL A 93 10.20 -1.97 16.00
N SER A 94 11.38 -1.46 15.65
CA SER A 94 12.59 -1.61 16.48
C SER A 94 12.43 -0.93 17.85
N GLU A 95 11.86 0.27 17.89
CA GLU A 95 11.61 1.00 19.13
C GLU A 95 10.62 0.26 20.03
N LEU A 96 9.52 -0.23 19.47
CA LEU A 96 8.51 -1.00 20.20
C LEU A 96 9.07 -2.33 20.72
N GLN A 97 9.90 -3.01 19.94
CA GLN A 97 10.58 -4.23 20.39
C GLN A 97 11.52 -3.97 21.56
N MET A 98 12.28 -2.86 21.52
CA MET A 98 13.14 -2.46 22.64
C MET A 98 12.32 -2.14 23.90
N GLN A 99 11.25 -1.36 23.77
CA GLN A 99 10.37 -1.03 24.90
C GLN A 99 9.74 -2.30 25.51
N LEU A 100 9.29 -3.23 24.67
CA LEU A 100 8.75 -4.50 25.11
C LEU A 100 9.78 -5.32 25.90
N ALA A 101 11.03 -5.39 25.43
CA ALA A 101 12.10 -6.11 26.10
C ALA A 101 12.41 -5.53 27.49
N VAL A 102 12.45 -4.19 27.62
CA VAL A 102 12.65 -3.52 28.92
C VAL A 102 11.53 -3.88 29.90
N VAL A 103 10.27 -3.75 29.48
CA VAL A 103 9.12 -4.05 30.33
C VAL A 103 9.08 -5.53 30.72
N GLN A 104 9.45 -6.43 29.81
CA GLN A 104 9.52 -7.86 30.11
C GLN A 104 10.57 -8.17 31.19
N GLU A 105 11.76 -7.56 31.10
CA GLU A 105 12.81 -7.70 32.13
C GLU A 105 12.39 -7.11 33.48
N GLU A 106 11.71 -5.95 33.49
CA GLU A 106 11.16 -5.36 34.71
C GLU A 106 10.13 -6.28 35.38
N ILE A 107 9.19 -6.84 34.60
CA ILE A 107 8.19 -7.79 35.11
C ILE A 107 8.86 -9.03 35.70
N LEU A 108 9.89 -9.59 35.03
CA LEU A 108 10.62 -10.74 35.54
C LEU A 108 11.35 -10.42 36.85
N SER A 109 11.94 -9.23 36.95
CA SER A 109 12.63 -8.76 38.14
C SER A 109 11.67 -8.61 39.33
N ILE A 110 10.49 -8.01 39.11
CA ILE A 110 9.46 -7.86 40.14
C ILE A 110 8.95 -9.22 40.61
N LYS A 111 8.69 -10.16 39.69
CA LYS A 111 8.25 -11.52 40.04
C LYS A 111 9.27 -12.26 40.90
N LYS A 112 10.56 -12.19 40.54
CA LYS A 112 11.65 -12.77 41.35
C LYS A 112 11.73 -12.16 42.75
N GLN A 113 11.56 -10.84 42.86
CA GLN A 113 11.55 -10.17 44.17
C GLN A 113 10.36 -10.63 45.01
N GLN A 114 9.17 -10.76 44.43
CA GLN A 114 7.98 -11.28 45.11
C GLN A 114 8.20 -12.70 45.64
N GLU A 115 8.73 -13.60 44.81
CA GLU A 115 9.06 -14.98 45.20
C GLU A 115 10.10 -15.02 46.34
N PHE A 116 11.15 -14.19 46.26
CA PHE A 116 12.15 -14.10 47.32
C PHE A 116 11.56 -13.56 48.63
N THR A 117 10.73 -12.53 48.57
CA THR A 117 10.05 -12.01 49.77
C THR A 117 9.09 -13.00 50.40
N PHE A 118 8.36 -13.79 49.58
CA PHE A 118 7.46 -14.82 50.07
C PHE A 118 8.21 -15.98 50.74
N THR A 119 9.32 -16.43 50.13
CA THR A 119 10.12 -17.54 50.65
C THR A 119 10.81 -17.19 51.97
N ASN A 120 11.20 -15.93 52.17
CA ASN A 120 11.83 -15.46 53.41
C ASN A 120 10.85 -15.02 54.50
N ALA A 121 9.54 -14.98 54.21
CA ALA A 121 8.49 -14.61 55.16
C ALA A 121 7.81 -15.84 55.81
N ILE A 122 8.22 -17.06 55.44
CA ILE A 122 7.81 -18.36 56.02
C ILE A 122 8.98 -18.89 56.85
#